data_AF-A0A1S3KC77-F1
#
_entry.id   AF-A0A1S3KC77-F1
#
_cell.length_a   1.000
_cell.length_b   1.000
_cell.length_c   1.000
_cell.angle_alpha   90.00
_cell.angle_beta   90.00
_cell.angle_gamma   90.00
#
_symmetry.space_group_name_H-M   'P 1'
#
loop_
_entity.id
_entity.type
_entity.pdbx_description
1 polymer ?
#
loop_
_entity_poly.entity_id
_entity_poly.type
_entity_poly.pdbx_seq_one_letter_code
_entity_poly.pdbx_strand_id
1 'polypeptide(L)'
;MSTWWIHCCVLYLLLGLSAGKEKYDDISISQRDVDPCVTHGVLDQEWRSENNAKSTDKNGTTHCDQADRSDINFPGWFRFKGNAGNRMPEKCPASEDKCGTSAPMWLNGKHPAIGDGVVSRQACAYYSGGCCHWSSTVKVKMCPTGFYVYYLPNTPVCSLAYCGEYHDLCLDNNGGCSHYCSMDNSTFSAVCSCPKGFRLGKDQRTCEYHDLCLENNGGCSDNCSMDNSTFTVVCSCPGGFLLGSNNHTCVKDECTVDNGGCSHICVHREYNDHRHCQCPVKGLVLEQDGRTCQSPDVTVTCTDQHLQLDLLRSAFHGLNESQLQLADPSCQGTGNRTFITFKSPLHGCGTSMNFTNSSLVYSNIVSTRPNYLSLMSGVVTWAGTVEVPFECEYARDHWIAHSFKPVVEKLSFKEKGRGNLTFNIQQFQSEKFATAFSKKDYPVSVNIRDHMYFVLSVNTKSKDVKLFADACKATPSSSPFDFLQFNFIINGCPVTSEVKFLPSQDPREIRLSIQAFQFLKSFPQIYLHCKLVVCHTADMTSRCTKGCVQDDSPGKRRAETVDDFQISEGPFHYIVY
;
A
#
# COMPACT_ATOMS: atom_id res chain seq x y z
N MET A 1 19.57 -6.26 59.78
CA MET A 1 19.07 -6.91 58.55
C MET A 1 20.11 -6.61 57.48
N SER A 2 21.07 -7.50 57.13
CA SER A 2 20.92 -8.77 56.37
C SER A 2 20.29 -8.52 54.98
N THR A 3 20.91 -8.89 53.85
CA THR A 3 21.88 -9.99 53.61
C THR A 3 23.04 -9.63 52.66
N TRP A 4 24.06 -10.49 52.61
CA TRP A 4 25.27 -10.39 51.77
C TRP A 4 25.31 -11.53 50.71
N TRP A 5 25.91 -11.22 49.55
CA TRP A 5 26.85 -12.00 48.72
C TRP A 5 26.92 -13.54 48.77
N ILE A 6 26.99 -14.17 47.58
CA ILE A 6 27.78 -15.39 47.31
C ILE A 6 28.62 -15.20 46.02
N HIS A 7 29.78 -15.88 45.96
CA HIS A 7 30.92 -15.67 45.05
C HIS A 7 31.10 -16.77 43.97
N CYS A 8 31.93 -16.45 42.96
CA CYS A 8 32.78 -17.32 42.11
C CYS A 8 32.11 -18.27 41.07
N CYS A 9 32.48 -18.27 39.78
CA CYS A 9 33.79 -18.57 39.11
C CYS A 9 34.00 -20.10 38.98
N VAL A 10 34.34 -20.70 37.81
CA VAL A 10 35.74 -20.86 37.32
C VAL A 10 35.81 -21.53 35.91
N LEU A 11 36.52 -20.87 34.96
CA LEU A 11 37.50 -21.37 33.92
C LEU A 11 37.13 -22.55 32.94
N TYR A 12 37.81 -22.81 31.80
CA TYR A 12 39.00 -22.29 31.09
C TYR A 12 38.81 -22.57 29.55
N LEU A 13 39.54 -22.01 28.56
CA LEU A 13 40.99 -22.14 28.27
C LEU A 13 41.48 -21.04 27.27
N LEU A 14 42.68 -20.48 27.53
CA LEU A 14 43.86 -20.26 26.63
C LEU A 14 43.67 -19.72 25.18
N LEU A 15 44.50 -18.85 24.57
CA LEU A 15 45.66 -17.98 24.89
C LEU A 15 45.61 -16.87 23.79
N GLY A 16 45.78 -15.57 24.04
CA GLY A 16 47.07 -14.94 24.28
C GLY A 16 47.94 -14.81 23.01
N LEU A 17 47.80 -13.74 22.21
CA LEU A 17 48.88 -13.01 21.49
C LEU A 17 48.37 -11.90 20.54
N SER A 18 49.15 -10.80 20.46
CA SER A 18 49.28 -9.87 19.33
C SER A 18 48.00 -9.26 18.71
N ALA A 19 47.67 -8.02 19.12
CA ALA A 19 47.06 -7.06 18.20
C ALA A 19 48.05 -6.80 17.04
N GLY A 20 47.85 -7.51 15.94
CA GLY A 20 48.71 -7.42 14.77
C GLY A 20 48.67 -6.02 14.19
N LYS A 21 49.85 -5.47 13.88
CA LYS A 21 49.98 -4.19 13.15
C LYS A 21 49.26 -4.32 11.81
N GLU A 22 48.07 -3.74 11.68
CA GLU A 22 47.75 -3.14 10.39
C GLU A 22 48.74 -2.02 10.17
N LYS A 23 49.36 -2.08 9.00
CA LYS A 23 50.50 -1.29 8.62
C LYS A 23 50.04 0.16 8.56
N TYR A 24 50.43 0.97 9.55
CA TYR A 24 50.59 2.40 9.34
C TYR A 24 51.74 2.52 8.33
N ASP A 25 51.40 2.36 7.05
CA ASP A 25 52.25 2.86 5.99
C ASP A 25 52.34 4.36 6.25
N ASP A 26 53.59 4.81 6.41
CA ASP A 26 53.94 6.20 6.63
C ASP A 26 53.58 7.01 5.39
N ILE A 27 52.29 7.33 5.27
CA ILE A 27 51.81 8.40 4.42
C ILE A 27 52.27 9.68 5.10
N SER A 28 53.56 9.97 4.90
CA SER A 28 54.06 11.33 4.82
C SER A 28 52.99 12.14 4.11
N ILE A 29 52.40 13.09 4.83
CA ILE A 29 51.40 13.98 4.26
C ILE A 29 52.18 14.91 3.33
N SER A 30 52.45 14.41 2.12
CA SER A 30 52.61 15.24 0.94
C SER A 30 51.50 16.28 1.01
N GLN A 31 51.92 17.53 0.99
CA GLN A 31 51.15 18.73 1.19
C GLN A 31 50.00 18.78 0.16
N ARG A 32 48.91 18.06 0.47
CA ARG A 32 47.80 17.80 -0.45
C ARG A 32 47.13 19.12 -0.80
N ASP A 33 46.86 19.32 -2.09
CA ASP A 33 46.17 20.50 -2.62
C ASP A 33 44.85 20.73 -1.86
N VAL A 34 44.87 21.65 -0.90
CA VAL A 34 43.66 22.14 -0.23
C VAL A 34 42.89 22.95 -1.26
N ASP A 35 41.63 22.58 -1.52
CA ASP A 35 40.83 23.28 -2.52
C ASP A 35 40.70 24.78 -2.11
N PRO A 36 41.19 25.72 -2.93
CA PRO A 36 41.15 27.14 -2.59
C PRO A 36 39.72 27.67 -2.48
N CYS A 37 38.71 26.97 -3.01
CA CYS A 37 37.30 27.31 -2.78
C CYS A 37 36.84 27.08 -1.32
N VAL A 38 37.55 26.25 -0.56
CA VAL A 38 37.28 25.94 0.86
C VAL A 38 38.19 26.76 1.78
N THR A 39 39.45 27.01 1.40
CA THR A 39 40.41 27.75 2.23
C THR A 39 41.13 28.82 1.43
N HIS A 40 40.82 30.08 1.72
CA HIS A 40 41.38 31.27 1.11
C HIS A 40 41.33 32.46 2.09
N GLY A 41 42.19 33.45 1.89
CA GLY A 41 42.07 34.77 2.52
C GLY A 41 40.96 35.61 1.87
N VAL A 42 40.53 36.68 2.54
CA VAL A 42 39.51 37.60 2.04
C VAL A 42 40.12 38.98 1.83
N LEU A 43 39.84 39.57 0.66
CA LEU A 43 40.14 40.96 0.32
C LEU A 43 38.82 41.72 0.37
N ASP A 44 38.62 42.48 1.45
CA ASP A 44 37.39 43.26 1.73
C ASP A 44 37.65 44.75 1.92
N GLN A 45 38.90 45.16 1.79
CA GLN A 45 39.35 46.52 2.07
C GLN A 45 38.81 47.48 0.99
N GLU A 46 37.96 48.43 1.43
CA GLU A 46 37.27 49.40 0.57
C GLU A 46 38.20 50.15 -0.40
N TRP A 47 39.44 50.43 0.03
CA TRP A 47 40.40 51.14 -0.80
C TRP A 47 40.72 50.40 -2.11
N ARG A 48 40.57 49.07 -2.19
CA ARG A 48 40.80 48.24 -3.38
C ARG A 48 39.75 48.38 -4.49
N SER A 49 38.60 48.99 -4.19
CA SER A 49 37.52 49.15 -5.17
C SER A 49 37.96 50.00 -6.36
N GLU A 50 37.62 49.61 -7.59
CA GLU A 50 37.88 50.45 -8.78
C GLU A 50 37.14 51.81 -8.75
N ASN A 51 36.08 51.90 -7.94
CA ASN A 51 35.35 53.12 -7.65
C ASN A 51 36.15 54.09 -6.75
N ASN A 52 37.16 53.61 -6.04
CA ASN A 52 38.10 54.47 -5.32
C ASN A 52 39.04 55.16 -6.31
N ALA A 53 38.70 56.39 -6.69
CA ALA A 53 39.49 57.26 -7.58
C ALA A 53 40.61 58.02 -6.85
N LYS A 54 41.33 57.35 -5.94
CA LYS A 54 42.49 57.88 -5.22
C LYS A 54 43.59 56.81 -5.10
N SER A 55 44.85 57.26 -5.18
CA SER A 55 46.04 56.48 -4.85
C SER A 55 46.45 56.49 -3.38
N THR A 56 45.82 57.33 -2.55
CA THR A 56 46.15 57.44 -1.13
C THR A 56 44.92 57.42 -0.23
N ASP A 57 45.13 56.93 1.00
CA ASP A 57 44.17 57.04 2.10
C ASP A 57 44.01 58.49 2.61
N LYS A 58 43.25 58.67 3.69
CA LYS A 58 43.03 59.99 4.33
C LYS A 58 44.28 60.55 5.01
N ASN A 59 45.31 59.73 5.25
CA ASN A 59 46.58 60.09 5.88
C ASN A 59 47.70 60.35 4.85
N GLY A 60 47.42 60.14 3.55
CA GLY A 60 48.42 60.24 2.48
C GLY A 60 49.21 58.96 2.21
N THR A 61 48.80 57.82 2.78
CA THR A 61 49.44 56.51 2.59
C THR A 61 49.00 55.90 1.25
N THR A 62 49.94 55.54 0.39
CA THR A 62 49.68 54.66 -0.77
C THR A 62 49.65 53.21 -0.31
N HIS A 63 48.60 52.46 -0.66
CA HIS A 63 48.51 51.03 -0.37
C HIS A 63 49.12 50.20 -1.50
N CYS A 64 49.65 49.02 -1.15
CA CYS A 64 50.30 48.12 -2.09
C CYS A 64 50.27 46.66 -1.64
N ASP A 65 50.51 45.76 -2.60
CA ASP A 65 50.58 44.31 -2.39
C ASP A 65 52.00 43.77 -2.56
N GLN A 66 53.01 44.60 -2.28
CA GLN A 66 54.41 44.20 -2.24
C GLN A 66 54.72 43.50 -0.91
N ALA A 67 55.64 42.53 -0.94
CA ALA A 67 56.22 41.89 0.24
C ALA A 67 56.72 42.93 1.25
N ASP A 68 56.59 42.62 2.54
CA ASP A 68 57.00 43.46 3.68
C ASP A 68 56.35 44.86 3.76
N ARG A 69 55.40 45.18 2.88
CA ARG A 69 54.69 46.47 2.81
C ARG A 69 53.17 46.37 2.80
N SER A 70 52.61 45.16 2.65
CA SER A 70 51.18 44.90 2.75
C SER A 70 50.82 44.34 4.12
N ASP A 71 49.66 44.74 4.66
CA ASP A 71 49.07 44.12 5.86
C ASP A 71 48.55 42.69 5.60
N ILE A 72 48.58 42.24 4.33
CA ILE A 72 48.11 40.95 3.86
C ILE A 72 49.29 40.12 3.36
N ASN A 73 49.41 38.88 3.85
CA ASN A 73 50.52 38.00 3.55
C ASN A 73 50.37 37.31 2.18
N PHE A 74 50.92 37.90 1.13
CA PHE A 74 51.09 37.29 -0.19
C PHE A 74 52.43 36.49 -0.26
N PRO A 75 52.55 35.43 -1.09
CA PRO A 75 51.59 34.93 -2.05
C PRO A 75 50.55 34.00 -1.42
N GLY A 76 49.34 33.95 -1.98
CA GLY A 76 48.28 33.09 -1.42
C GLY A 76 47.02 33.03 -2.28
N TRP A 77 46.08 32.20 -1.85
CA TRP A 77 44.73 32.15 -2.42
C TRP A 77 43.82 33.14 -1.71
N PHE A 78 43.18 34.01 -2.49
CA PHE A 78 42.34 35.10 -1.99
C PHE A 78 41.02 35.20 -2.74
N ARG A 79 40.02 35.77 -2.07
CA ARG A 79 38.70 36.10 -2.62
C ARG A 79 38.37 37.57 -2.38
N PHE A 80 37.93 38.30 -3.40
CA PHE A 80 37.33 39.63 -3.23
C PHE A 80 35.91 39.50 -2.65
N LYS A 81 35.58 40.31 -1.64
CA LYS A 81 34.26 40.36 -1.00
C LYS A 81 33.94 41.76 -0.49
N GLY A 82 32.66 42.13 -0.38
CA GLY A 82 32.27 43.36 0.33
C GLY A 82 32.70 44.62 -0.42
N ASN A 83 33.24 45.60 0.33
CA ASN A 83 33.57 46.92 -0.22
C ASN A 83 34.67 46.88 -1.30
N ALA A 84 35.54 45.87 -1.27
CA ALA A 84 36.54 45.65 -2.32
C ALA A 84 35.95 45.15 -3.65
N GLY A 85 34.66 44.81 -3.71
CA GLY A 85 34.04 44.13 -4.86
C GLY A 85 33.98 42.61 -4.69
N ASN A 86 33.76 41.89 -5.79
CA ASN A 86 33.63 40.43 -5.80
C ASN A 86 34.48 39.71 -6.86
N ARG A 87 35.13 40.45 -7.76
CA ARG A 87 36.12 39.94 -8.72
C ARG A 87 37.16 41.01 -9.07
N MET A 88 38.28 40.64 -9.67
CA MET A 88 39.17 41.60 -10.32
C MET A 88 38.52 42.17 -11.60
N PRO A 89 38.74 43.43 -11.97
CA PRO A 89 38.20 43.96 -13.22
C PRO A 89 38.84 43.31 -14.46
N GLU A 90 38.02 42.91 -15.43
CA GLU A 90 38.48 42.42 -16.75
C GLU A 90 38.83 43.56 -17.73
N LYS A 91 38.52 44.80 -17.36
CA LYS A 91 38.77 45.99 -18.18
C LYS A 91 39.98 46.73 -17.63
N CYS A 92 40.78 47.24 -18.55
CA CYS A 92 41.86 48.17 -18.23
C CYS A 92 41.30 49.40 -17.47
N PRO A 93 41.88 49.77 -16.31
CA PRO A 93 41.50 50.96 -15.56
C PRO A 93 41.53 52.22 -16.42
N ALA A 94 40.56 53.12 -16.19
CA ALA A 94 40.43 54.35 -16.97
C ALA A 94 41.54 55.39 -16.73
N SER A 95 42.33 55.23 -15.66
CA SER A 95 43.39 56.15 -15.25
C SER A 95 44.37 55.48 -14.29
N GLU A 96 45.50 56.15 -14.04
CA GLU A 96 46.31 55.99 -12.83
C GLU A 96 45.52 56.38 -11.56
N ASP A 97 46.17 56.18 -10.41
CA ASP A 97 45.69 56.62 -9.09
C ASP A 97 44.29 56.12 -8.70
N LYS A 98 44.06 54.82 -8.87
CA LYS A 98 42.83 54.10 -8.50
C LYS A 98 43.12 52.94 -7.56
N CYS A 99 42.08 52.44 -6.88
CA CYS A 99 42.17 51.29 -6.00
C CYS A 99 43.20 51.48 -4.86
N GLY A 100 43.34 52.71 -4.33
CA GLY A 100 44.23 53.01 -3.20
C GLY A 100 45.71 52.91 -3.54
N THR A 101 46.07 52.88 -4.83
CA THR A 101 47.44 52.72 -5.32
C THR A 101 47.67 53.55 -6.58
N SER A 102 48.93 53.79 -6.98
CA SER A 102 49.22 54.61 -8.18
C SER A 102 49.15 53.83 -9.49
N ALA A 103 49.52 52.54 -9.48
CA ALA A 103 49.45 51.65 -10.65
C ALA A 103 48.43 50.49 -10.41
N PRO A 104 47.13 50.74 -10.62
CA PRO A 104 46.06 49.77 -10.36
C PRO A 104 46.22 48.50 -11.21
N MET A 105 46.13 47.32 -10.58
CA MET A 105 46.21 46.03 -11.27
C MET A 105 44.84 45.41 -11.57
N TRP A 106 44.66 44.98 -12.82
CA TRP A 106 43.43 44.38 -13.36
C TRP A 106 43.73 43.03 -14.04
N LEU A 107 42.70 42.23 -14.31
CA LEU A 107 42.84 40.90 -14.90
C LEU A 107 42.81 40.97 -16.44
N ASN A 108 43.95 40.73 -17.08
CA ASN A 108 44.04 40.68 -18.54
C ASN A 108 43.59 39.31 -19.06
N GLY A 109 42.33 39.26 -19.49
CA GLY A 109 41.65 38.09 -20.04
C GLY A 109 40.43 37.68 -19.21
N LYS A 110 39.52 36.91 -19.82
CA LYS A 110 38.27 36.51 -19.16
C LYS A 110 38.49 35.58 -17.98
N HIS A 111 37.66 35.73 -16.95
CA HIS A 111 37.54 34.78 -15.85
C HIS A 111 37.18 33.37 -16.36
N PRO A 112 37.58 32.30 -15.65
CA PRO A 112 37.18 30.93 -15.98
C PRO A 112 35.67 30.71 -15.83
N ALA A 113 35.13 29.80 -16.63
CA ALA A 113 33.81 29.22 -16.39
C ALA A 113 33.87 28.17 -15.27
N ILE A 114 32.69 27.70 -14.82
CA ILE A 114 32.63 26.52 -13.96
C ILE A 114 33.11 25.29 -14.75
N GLY A 115 33.99 24.47 -14.15
CA GLY A 115 34.57 23.29 -14.80
C GLY A 115 35.96 23.50 -15.42
N ASP A 116 36.35 24.73 -15.75
CA ASP A 116 37.70 25.06 -16.29
C ASP A 116 38.85 24.76 -15.31
N GLY A 117 38.52 24.54 -14.03
CA GLY A 117 39.49 24.29 -12.96
C GLY A 117 40.29 25.54 -12.60
N VAL A 118 41.60 25.38 -12.42
CA VAL A 118 42.53 26.49 -12.10
C VAL A 118 43.19 26.96 -13.41
N VAL A 119 42.83 28.14 -13.88
CA VAL A 119 43.41 28.74 -15.09
C VAL A 119 44.45 29.80 -14.76
N SER A 120 45.53 29.87 -15.54
CA SER A 120 46.50 30.98 -15.44
C SER A 120 46.03 32.19 -16.27
N ARG A 121 46.29 33.40 -15.75
CA ARG A 121 46.03 34.70 -16.39
C ARG A 121 47.17 35.67 -16.07
N GLN A 122 47.22 36.79 -16.79
CA GLN A 122 48.09 37.91 -16.42
C GLN A 122 47.26 38.93 -15.65
N ALA A 123 47.71 39.32 -14.45
CA ALA A 123 47.29 40.57 -13.85
C ALA A 123 48.21 41.68 -14.38
N CYS A 124 47.65 42.71 -15.00
CA CYS A 124 48.37 43.82 -15.62
C CYS A 124 48.22 45.09 -14.78
N ALA A 125 49.27 45.89 -14.65
CA ALA A 125 49.23 47.21 -14.02
C ALA A 125 49.05 48.31 -15.07
N TYR A 126 48.09 49.21 -14.85
CA TYR A 126 47.98 50.46 -15.61
C TYR A 126 48.99 51.48 -15.10
N TYR A 127 49.74 52.13 -16.00
CA TYR A 127 50.68 53.19 -15.65
C TYR A 127 51.09 54.00 -16.89
N SER A 128 51.42 55.29 -16.74
CA SER A 128 51.94 56.15 -17.81
C SER A 128 51.10 56.14 -19.10
N GLY A 129 49.77 56.01 -18.96
CA GLY A 129 48.82 55.89 -20.08
C GLY A 129 48.69 54.50 -20.72
N GLY A 130 49.45 53.49 -20.31
CA GLY A 130 49.42 52.14 -20.87
C GLY A 130 48.78 51.09 -19.96
N CYS A 131 48.00 50.16 -20.55
CA CYS A 131 47.21 49.17 -19.81
C CYS A 131 48.00 48.02 -19.16
N CYS A 132 49.25 47.77 -19.54
CA CYS A 132 50.03 46.64 -18.99
C CYS A 132 51.54 46.95 -19.00
N HIS A 133 51.96 47.94 -18.22
CA HIS A 133 53.39 48.28 -18.07
C HIS A 133 54.16 47.27 -17.22
N TRP A 134 53.48 46.68 -16.24
CA TRP A 134 53.94 45.52 -15.48
C TRP A 134 52.88 44.43 -15.54
N SER A 135 53.31 43.17 -15.44
CA SER A 135 52.39 42.05 -15.26
C SER A 135 52.89 41.06 -14.21
N SER A 136 51.95 40.32 -13.64
CA SER A 136 52.20 39.18 -12.76
C SER A 136 51.31 38.02 -13.20
N THR A 137 51.86 36.80 -13.22
CA THR A 137 51.06 35.61 -13.53
C THR A 137 50.24 35.24 -12.31
N VAL A 138 48.92 35.31 -12.42
CA VAL A 138 47.96 34.90 -11.40
C VAL A 138 47.27 33.61 -11.81
N LYS A 139 46.75 32.86 -10.84
CA LYS A 139 45.82 31.75 -11.12
C LYS A 139 44.42 32.12 -10.67
N VAL A 140 43.39 31.72 -11.40
CA VAL A 140 41.99 32.01 -11.09
C VAL A 140 41.19 30.71 -11.17
N LYS A 141 40.23 30.50 -10.26
CA LYS A 141 39.27 29.40 -10.30
C LYS A 141 37.87 29.94 -9.99
N MET A 142 36.87 29.50 -10.77
CA MET A 142 35.46 29.69 -10.44
C MET A 142 35.01 28.59 -9.49
N CYS A 143 34.49 28.97 -8.33
CA CYS A 143 34.05 28.02 -7.32
C CYS A 143 32.61 27.55 -7.56
N PRO A 144 32.26 26.30 -7.19
CA PRO A 144 30.89 25.79 -7.20
C PRO A 144 29.89 26.70 -6.49
N THR A 145 30.33 27.38 -5.44
CA THR A 145 29.54 28.22 -4.52
C THR A 145 29.37 29.68 -4.95
N GLY A 146 29.67 30.04 -6.20
CA GLY A 146 29.27 31.35 -6.74
C GLY A 146 30.35 32.41 -6.91
N PHE A 147 31.63 32.12 -6.68
CA PHE A 147 32.66 33.17 -6.61
C PHE A 147 34.03 32.76 -7.16
N TYR A 148 34.86 33.75 -7.46
CA TYR A 148 36.23 33.55 -7.90
C TYR A 148 37.23 33.54 -6.75
N VAL A 149 38.21 32.64 -6.83
CA VAL A 149 39.41 32.65 -6.00
C VAL A 149 40.65 32.84 -6.87
N TYR A 150 41.60 33.62 -6.36
CA TYR A 150 42.78 34.10 -7.06
C TYR A 150 44.03 33.69 -6.30
N TYR A 151 44.97 32.99 -6.95
CA TYR A 151 46.33 32.87 -6.44
C TYR A 151 47.10 34.12 -6.86
N LEU A 152 47.31 35.02 -5.89
CA LEU A 152 47.93 36.31 -6.09
C LEU A 152 49.38 36.28 -5.56
N PRO A 153 50.40 36.55 -6.39
CA PRO A 153 51.76 36.74 -5.93
C PRO A 153 51.96 38.15 -5.34
N ASN A 154 53.04 38.33 -4.56
CA ASN A 154 53.53 39.67 -4.19
C ASN A 154 53.75 40.52 -5.45
N THR A 155 53.37 41.79 -5.42
CA THR A 155 53.66 42.71 -6.52
C THR A 155 55.14 43.12 -6.52
N PRO A 156 55.76 43.40 -7.68
CA PRO A 156 57.19 43.70 -7.75
C PRO A 156 57.63 44.98 -7.01
N VAL A 157 56.76 45.99 -6.93
CA VAL A 157 57.04 47.29 -6.29
C VAL A 157 55.77 47.87 -5.63
N CYS A 158 55.93 48.65 -4.55
CA CYS A 158 54.84 49.17 -3.74
C CYS A 158 53.99 50.30 -4.38
N SER A 159 54.07 50.51 -5.69
CA SER A 159 53.08 51.31 -6.43
C SER A 159 51.95 50.48 -7.03
N LEU A 160 51.96 49.14 -6.84
CA LEU A 160 50.99 48.20 -7.42
C LEU A 160 50.15 47.52 -6.32
N ALA A 161 48.84 47.47 -6.56
CA ALA A 161 47.87 46.68 -5.80
C ALA A 161 46.79 46.08 -6.72
N TYR A 162 46.24 44.93 -6.34
CA TYR A 162 45.15 44.27 -7.04
C TYR A 162 43.80 44.96 -6.76
N CYS A 163 43.20 45.53 -7.82
CA CYS A 163 41.86 46.10 -7.79
C CYS A 163 40.78 45.02 -7.71
N GLY A 164 39.65 45.38 -7.12
CA GLY A 164 38.39 44.66 -7.28
C GLY A 164 37.26 45.55 -7.81
N GLU A 165 36.34 44.94 -8.55
CA GLU A 165 35.07 45.54 -8.99
C GLU A 165 33.89 44.77 -8.39
N TYR A 166 32.73 45.44 -8.28
CA TYR A 166 31.47 44.72 -8.09
C TYR A 166 30.89 44.40 -9.46
N HIS A 167 30.74 43.12 -9.77
CA HIS A 167 30.10 42.63 -11.00
C HIS A 167 28.94 41.70 -10.67
N ASP A 168 27.85 41.80 -11.43
CA ASP A 168 26.77 40.82 -11.34
C ASP A 168 27.21 39.54 -12.06
N LEU A 169 27.63 38.56 -11.27
CA LEU A 169 28.16 37.29 -11.76
C LEU A 169 27.10 36.46 -12.50
N CYS A 170 25.81 36.76 -12.36
CA CYS A 170 24.76 36.12 -13.15
C CYS A 170 24.75 36.58 -14.62
N LEU A 171 25.36 37.73 -14.95
CA LEU A 171 25.53 38.17 -16.33
C LEU A 171 26.60 37.36 -17.08
N ASP A 172 27.54 36.74 -16.34
CA ASP A 172 28.61 35.90 -16.88
C ASP A 172 28.15 34.43 -16.93
N ASN A 173 27.72 33.95 -18.10
CA ASN A 173 27.30 32.55 -18.30
C ASN A 173 26.28 32.05 -17.24
N ASN A 174 25.29 32.91 -16.90
CA ASN A 174 24.28 32.64 -15.87
C ASN A 174 24.88 32.30 -14.49
N GLY A 175 26.07 32.83 -14.15
CA GLY A 175 26.80 32.48 -12.92
C GLY A 175 27.30 31.03 -12.87
N GLY A 176 27.23 30.31 -13.99
CA GLY A 176 27.40 28.86 -14.07
C GLY A 176 26.14 28.06 -13.71
N CYS A 177 24.99 28.70 -13.47
CA CYS A 177 23.74 28.03 -13.14
C CYS A 177 23.04 27.46 -14.38
N SER A 178 22.52 26.23 -14.27
CA SER A 178 21.77 25.59 -15.36
C SER A 178 20.41 26.25 -15.67
N HIS A 179 19.79 26.90 -14.68
CA HIS A 179 18.45 27.49 -14.79
C HIS A 179 18.40 28.92 -14.25
N TYR A 180 18.19 29.11 -12.94
CA TYR A 180 18.06 30.44 -12.36
C TYR A 180 19.30 30.82 -11.57
N CYS A 181 19.77 32.05 -11.77
CA CYS A 181 20.87 32.65 -11.01
C CYS A 181 20.37 33.89 -10.26
N SER A 182 20.89 34.09 -9.06
CA SER A 182 20.68 35.29 -8.26
C SER A 182 21.94 35.65 -7.48
N MET A 183 22.28 36.94 -7.41
CA MET A 183 23.35 37.41 -6.53
C MET A 183 22.93 37.36 -5.05
N ASP A 184 23.69 36.66 -4.22
CA ASP A 184 23.59 36.77 -2.76
C ASP A 184 24.47 37.92 -2.27
N ASN A 185 23.82 38.98 -1.77
CA ASN A 185 24.48 40.20 -1.27
C ASN A 185 25.25 40.00 0.05
N SER A 186 25.06 38.87 0.76
CA SER A 186 25.76 38.59 2.02
C SER A 186 27.09 37.85 1.80
N THR A 187 27.11 36.91 0.85
CA THR A 187 28.33 36.23 0.44
C THR A 187 29.05 36.92 -0.71
N PHE A 188 28.36 37.74 -1.52
CA PHE A 188 28.83 38.30 -2.80
C PHE A 188 29.14 37.21 -3.83
N SER A 189 28.16 36.32 -4.05
CA SER A 189 28.30 35.13 -4.91
C SER A 189 27.07 34.92 -5.80
N ALA A 190 27.26 34.38 -7.01
CA ALA A 190 26.17 33.87 -7.84
C ALA A 190 25.62 32.55 -7.27
N VAL A 191 24.41 32.58 -6.72
CA VAL A 191 23.70 31.42 -6.16
C VAL A 191 22.69 30.91 -7.18
N CYS A 192 22.65 29.60 -7.36
CA CYS A 192 21.74 28.94 -8.28
C CYS A 192 20.46 28.48 -7.59
N SER A 193 19.33 28.57 -8.28
CA SER A 193 18.06 27.97 -7.85
C SER A 193 17.39 27.25 -9.02
N CYS A 194 16.47 26.34 -8.69
CA CYS A 194 15.91 25.39 -9.65
C CYS A 194 14.40 25.59 -9.84
N PRO A 195 13.86 25.25 -11.03
CA PRO A 195 12.42 25.18 -11.24
C PRO A 195 11.78 24.09 -10.35
N LYS A 196 10.47 24.20 -10.14
CA LYS A 196 9.68 23.21 -9.41
C LYS A 196 9.88 21.82 -10.02
N GLY A 197 10.14 20.81 -9.18
CA GLY A 197 10.45 19.44 -9.61
C GLY A 197 11.94 19.09 -9.69
N PHE A 198 12.81 20.09 -9.60
CA PHE A 198 14.25 19.90 -9.71
C PHE A 198 14.94 20.33 -8.41
N ARG A 199 16.01 19.64 -8.05
CA ARG A 199 16.89 20.04 -6.94
C ARG A 199 18.26 20.40 -7.47
N LEU A 200 18.96 21.26 -6.74
CA LEU A 200 20.31 21.64 -7.06
C LEU A 200 21.25 20.46 -6.76
N GLY A 201 22.00 20.04 -7.78
CA GLY A 201 22.93 18.92 -7.73
C GLY A 201 24.12 19.17 -6.82
N LYS A 202 24.98 18.16 -6.69
CA LYS A 202 26.15 18.22 -5.80
C LYS A 202 27.16 19.28 -6.21
N ASP A 203 27.15 19.70 -7.47
CA ASP A 203 27.97 20.77 -8.03
C ASP A 203 27.50 22.19 -7.64
N GLN A 204 26.35 22.32 -6.96
CA GLN A 204 25.70 23.61 -6.62
C GLN A 204 25.31 24.46 -7.85
N ARG A 205 25.21 23.86 -9.06
CA ARG A 205 24.97 24.55 -10.34
C ARG A 205 23.90 23.91 -11.22
N THR A 206 23.92 22.59 -11.30
CA THR A 206 23.05 21.83 -12.20
C THR A 206 21.75 21.48 -11.47
N CYS A 207 20.61 21.75 -12.10
CA CYS A 207 19.31 21.36 -11.58
C CYS A 207 19.00 19.95 -12.11
N GLU A 208 19.07 18.99 -11.22
CA GLU A 208 18.81 17.57 -11.50
C GLU A 208 17.33 17.27 -11.22
N TYR A 209 16.71 16.45 -12.07
CA TYR A 209 15.34 15.99 -11.82
C TYR A 209 15.33 15.16 -10.55
N HIS A 210 14.57 15.62 -9.56
CA HIS A 210 14.51 14.95 -8.27
C HIS A 210 13.19 14.19 -8.17
N ASP A 211 13.26 12.88 -8.42
CA ASP A 211 12.12 12.00 -8.21
C ASP A 211 11.81 11.89 -6.70
N LEU A 212 10.78 12.60 -6.28
CA LEU A 212 10.31 12.62 -4.89
C LEU A 212 9.79 11.24 -4.46
N CYS A 213 9.40 10.35 -5.38
CA CYS A 213 9.01 8.99 -5.04
C CYS A 213 10.18 8.11 -4.58
N LEU A 214 11.43 8.45 -4.94
CA LEU A 214 12.61 7.72 -4.46
C LEU A 214 12.95 8.05 -2.99
N GLU A 215 12.44 9.17 -2.45
CA GLU A 215 12.60 9.55 -1.05
C GLU A 215 11.34 9.21 -0.26
N ASN A 216 11.42 8.19 0.60
CA ASN A 216 10.31 7.77 1.47
C ASN A 216 8.98 7.56 0.71
N ASN A 217 9.04 7.03 -0.50
CA ASN A 217 7.90 6.81 -1.39
C ASN A 217 7.05 8.08 -1.66
N GLY A 218 7.66 9.27 -1.62
CA GLY A 218 6.95 10.55 -1.73
C GLY A 218 5.97 10.82 -0.58
N GLY A 219 6.03 10.05 0.50
CA GLY A 219 5.03 10.03 1.57
C GLY A 219 3.81 9.17 1.29
N CYS A 220 3.71 8.51 0.12
CA CYS A 220 2.61 7.60 -0.20
C CYS A 220 2.71 6.30 0.61
N SER A 221 1.57 5.75 1.04
CA SER A 221 1.51 4.42 1.67
C SER A 221 1.79 3.28 0.68
N ASP A 222 1.29 3.42 -0.55
CA ASP A 222 1.31 2.37 -1.59
C ASP A 222 1.96 2.89 -2.88
N ASN A 223 1.20 3.17 -3.95
CA ASN A 223 1.81 3.57 -5.22
C ASN A 223 2.12 5.07 -5.24
N CYS A 224 3.39 5.42 -5.43
CA CYS A 224 3.82 6.79 -5.74
C CYS A 224 4.04 6.96 -7.25
N SER A 225 3.64 8.13 -7.77
CA SER A 225 3.95 8.57 -9.13
C SER A 225 4.24 10.07 -9.14
N MET A 226 5.06 10.53 -10.08
CA MET A 226 5.31 11.96 -10.29
C MET A 226 4.38 12.49 -11.40
N ASP A 227 3.66 13.58 -11.11
CA ASP A 227 2.92 14.32 -12.13
C ASP A 227 3.90 15.14 -12.97
N ASN A 228 4.05 14.78 -14.26
CA ASN A 228 4.95 15.43 -15.21
C ASN A 228 4.56 16.87 -15.57
N SER A 229 3.36 17.34 -15.19
CA SER A 229 2.89 18.70 -15.47
C SER A 229 3.09 19.65 -14.28
N THR A 230 2.83 19.18 -13.05
CA THR A 230 2.96 19.97 -11.83
C THR A 230 4.27 19.71 -11.07
N PHE A 231 4.99 18.64 -11.44
CA PHE A 231 6.19 18.12 -10.78
C PHE A 231 6.00 17.86 -9.27
N THR A 232 4.85 17.31 -8.89
CA THR A 232 4.56 16.87 -7.51
C THR A 232 4.25 15.39 -7.43
N VAL A 233 4.40 14.85 -6.22
CA VAL A 233 3.96 13.48 -5.88
C VAL A 233 2.45 13.36 -6.04
N VAL A 234 2.02 12.28 -6.68
CA VAL A 234 0.65 11.81 -6.75
C VAL A 234 0.61 10.36 -6.27
N CYS A 235 -0.07 10.15 -5.15
CA CYS A 235 -0.30 8.82 -4.60
C CYS A 235 -1.52 8.17 -5.25
N SER A 236 -1.48 6.84 -5.40
CA SER A 236 -2.61 6.05 -5.89
C SER A 236 -2.70 4.72 -5.14
N CYS A 237 -3.89 4.11 -5.15
CA CYS A 237 -4.19 2.94 -4.34
C CYS A 237 -4.45 1.69 -5.19
N PRO A 238 -4.09 0.50 -4.69
CA PRO A 238 -4.45 -0.77 -5.32
C PRO A 238 -5.97 -1.03 -5.23
N GLY A 239 -6.48 -1.91 -6.10
CA GLY A 239 -7.92 -2.21 -6.15
C GLY A 239 -8.48 -2.71 -4.80
N GLY A 240 -9.64 -2.18 -4.41
CA GLY A 240 -10.25 -2.41 -3.09
C GLY A 240 -9.79 -1.41 -2.01
N PHE A 241 -8.99 -0.41 -2.37
CA PHE A 241 -8.59 0.70 -1.52
C PHE A 241 -8.86 2.04 -2.21
N LEU A 242 -9.19 3.05 -1.41
CA LEU A 242 -9.39 4.44 -1.83
C LEU A 242 -8.28 5.30 -1.25
N LEU A 243 -7.94 6.38 -1.95
CA LEU A 243 -7.00 7.36 -1.41
C LEU A 243 -7.72 8.17 -0.33
N GLY A 244 -7.27 8.03 0.91
CA GLY A 244 -7.88 8.69 2.05
C GLY A 244 -7.65 10.20 2.05
N SER A 245 -8.41 10.88 2.90
CA SER A 245 -8.48 12.35 3.05
C SER A 245 -7.14 13.13 3.13
N ASN A 246 -6.01 12.48 3.43
CA ASN A 246 -4.68 13.10 3.45
C ASN A 246 -3.93 13.04 2.09
N ASN A 247 -4.54 12.52 1.02
CA ASN A 247 -3.96 12.28 -0.31
C ASN A 247 -2.69 11.40 -0.34
N HIS A 248 -2.38 10.69 0.75
CA HIS A 248 -1.16 9.88 0.89
C HIS A 248 -1.40 8.44 1.37
N THR A 249 -2.46 8.21 2.14
CA THR A 249 -2.74 6.91 2.78
C THR A 249 -3.90 6.20 2.09
N CYS A 250 -3.69 4.95 1.70
CA CYS A 250 -4.74 4.11 1.14
C CYS A 250 -5.60 3.49 2.26
N VAL A 251 -6.87 3.87 2.29
CA VAL A 251 -7.89 3.30 3.19
C VAL A 251 -8.64 2.20 2.47
N LYS A 252 -8.98 1.11 3.17
CA LYS A 252 -9.73 0.00 2.55
C LYS A 252 -11.13 0.48 2.18
N ASP A 253 -11.58 0.22 0.96
CA ASP A 253 -12.96 0.52 0.59
C ASP A 253 -13.91 -0.50 1.23
N GLU A 254 -14.47 -0.11 2.36
CA GLU A 254 -15.42 -0.91 3.11
C GLU A 254 -16.71 -1.20 2.34
N CYS A 255 -17.09 -0.43 1.32
CA CYS A 255 -18.23 -0.76 0.46
C CYS A 255 -17.96 -1.96 -0.45
N THR A 256 -16.69 -2.30 -0.75
CA THR A 256 -16.33 -3.49 -1.54
C THR A 256 -16.47 -4.81 -0.77
N VAL A 257 -16.65 -4.73 0.56
CA VAL A 257 -16.84 -5.90 1.43
C VAL A 257 -18.26 -5.87 1.99
N ASP A 258 -19.08 -6.85 1.61
CA ASP A 258 -20.44 -7.01 2.13
C ASP A 258 -21.34 -5.76 1.95
N ASN A 259 -21.12 -4.99 0.88
CA ASN A 259 -21.78 -3.69 0.63
C ASN A 259 -21.69 -2.74 1.85
N GLY A 260 -20.58 -2.78 2.61
CA GLY A 260 -20.43 -2.05 3.87
C GLY A 260 -21.42 -2.44 4.98
N GLY A 261 -22.20 -3.51 4.82
CA GLY A 261 -23.33 -3.86 5.67
C GLY A 261 -24.61 -3.06 5.38
N CYS A 262 -24.73 -2.45 4.19
CA CYS A 262 -25.93 -1.75 3.75
C CYS A 262 -26.91 -2.69 3.04
N SER A 263 -28.20 -2.59 3.37
CA SER A 263 -29.28 -3.36 2.70
C SER A 263 -29.44 -3.03 1.21
N HIS A 264 -29.12 -1.80 0.81
CA HIS A 264 -29.32 -1.29 -0.55
C HIS A 264 -28.05 -0.60 -1.08
N ILE A 265 -27.89 0.71 -0.84
CA ILE A 265 -26.79 1.50 -1.42
C ILE A 265 -25.76 1.81 -0.33
N CYS A 266 -24.51 1.40 -0.51
CA CYS A 266 -23.36 1.87 0.27
C CYS A 266 -22.72 3.07 -0.43
N VAL A 267 -22.41 4.13 0.32
CA VAL A 267 -21.75 5.33 -0.19
C VAL A 267 -20.55 5.66 0.68
N HIS A 268 -19.37 5.75 0.06
CA HIS A 268 -18.14 6.22 0.72
C HIS A 268 -18.10 7.76 0.74
N ARG A 269 -17.69 8.37 1.85
CA ARG A 269 -17.45 9.83 1.94
C ARG A 269 -15.96 10.15 1.93
N GLU A 270 -15.53 10.93 0.94
CA GLU A 270 -14.15 11.38 0.73
C GLU A 270 -13.57 12.22 1.88
N TYR A 271 -14.41 12.85 2.71
CA TYR A 271 -13.95 13.85 3.69
C TYR A 271 -13.60 13.28 5.08
N ASN A 272 -14.05 12.06 5.39
CA ASN A 272 -13.84 11.43 6.69
C ASN A 272 -13.61 9.92 6.61
N ASP A 273 -13.30 9.40 5.41
CA ASP A 273 -13.03 8.00 5.11
C ASP A 273 -14.12 7.05 5.68
N HIS A 274 -15.37 7.51 5.71
CA HIS A 274 -16.50 6.84 6.37
C HIS A 274 -17.59 6.48 5.36
N ARG A 275 -18.14 5.27 5.49
CA ARG A 275 -19.28 4.80 4.70
C ARG A 275 -20.62 5.11 5.37
N HIS A 276 -21.66 5.39 4.59
CA HIS A 276 -23.05 5.43 5.06
C HIS A 276 -23.99 4.76 4.06
N CYS A 277 -25.14 4.29 4.54
CA CYS A 277 -26.14 3.64 3.70
C CYS A 277 -27.21 4.62 3.20
N GLN A 278 -27.79 4.34 2.03
CA GLN A 278 -28.87 5.13 1.43
C GLN A 278 -29.96 4.25 0.81
N CYS A 279 -31.20 4.75 0.80
CA CYS A 279 -32.36 4.07 0.22
C CYS A 279 -32.66 4.59 -1.20
N PRO A 280 -33.03 3.72 -2.16
CA PRO A 280 -33.09 4.07 -3.58
C PRO A 280 -34.29 4.91 -4.02
N VAL A 281 -35.38 4.97 -3.24
CA VAL A 281 -36.64 5.61 -3.65
C VAL A 281 -37.29 6.44 -2.53
N LYS A 282 -38.02 7.49 -2.91
CA LYS A 282 -38.87 8.26 -1.99
C LYS A 282 -40.07 7.40 -1.55
N GLY A 283 -40.06 6.97 -0.30
CA GLY A 283 -41.04 6.06 0.28
C GLY A 283 -40.39 4.97 1.15
N LEU A 284 -39.13 4.63 0.87
CA LEU A 284 -38.29 3.89 1.79
C LEU A 284 -37.57 4.85 2.75
N VAL A 285 -37.58 4.52 4.03
CA VAL A 285 -36.88 5.26 5.10
C VAL A 285 -35.79 4.37 5.66
N LEU A 286 -34.61 4.95 5.92
CA LEU A 286 -33.51 4.25 6.57
C LEU A 286 -33.84 4.06 8.06
N GLU A 287 -33.70 2.84 8.56
CA GLU A 287 -33.97 2.48 9.95
C GLU A 287 -32.97 3.08 10.94
N GLN A 288 -33.27 2.95 12.24
CA GLN A 288 -32.40 3.39 13.32
C GLN A 288 -31.05 2.65 13.37
N ASP A 289 -30.92 1.51 12.69
CA ASP A 289 -29.65 0.78 12.52
C ASP A 289 -28.69 1.48 11.54
N GLY A 290 -29.17 2.45 10.77
CA GLY A 290 -28.42 3.18 9.74
C GLY A 290 -28.06 2.34 8.50
N ARG A 291 -28.70 1.18 8.29
CA ARG A 291 -28.34 0.17 7.29
C ARG A 291 -29.52 -0.38 6.50
N THR A 292 -30.68 -0.51 7.13
CA THR A 292 -31.86 -1.19 6.57
C THR A 292 -32.88 -0.18 6.07
N CYS A 293 -33.54 -0.46 4.95
CA CYS A 293 -34.54 0.44 4.34
C CYS A 293 -35.94 -0.19 4.41
N GLN A 294 -36.91 0.49 5.02
CA GLN A 294 -38.28 -0.01 5.19
C GLN A 294 -39.35 0.96 4.64
N SER A 295 -40.54 0.44 4.33
CA SER A 295 -41.71 1.21 3.88
C SER A 295 -42.76 1.31 5.00
N PRO A 296 -43.30 2.51 5.31
CA PRO A 296 -44.30 2.68 6.37
C PRO A 296 -45.74 2.29 5.96
N ASP A 297 -46.00 2.05 4.68
CA ASP A 297 -47.36 1.81 4.14
C ASP A 297 -47.77 0.32 4.06
N VAL A 298 -46.87 -0.58 4.46
CA VAL A 298 -47.01 -2.04 4.38
C VAL A 298 -46.61 -2.65 5.72
N THR A 299 -47.53 -3.38 6.36
CA THR A 299 -47.27 -4.04 7.65
C THR A 299 -47.36 -5.55 7.49
N VAL A 300 -46.33 -6.26 7.93
CA VAL A 300 -46.31 -7.73 8.01
C VAL A 300 -46.50 -8.15 9.47
N THR A 301 -47.47 -9.02 9.73
CA THR A 301 -47.70 -9.60 11.06
C THR A 301 -47.56 -11.12 10.99
N CYS A 302 -46.77 -11.67 11.91
CA CYS A 302 -46.31 -13.05 11.90
C CYS A 302 -46.84 -13.79 13.13
N THR A 303 -47.49 -14.93 12.92
CA THR A 303 -48.06 -15.76 13.99
C THR A 303 -47.70 -17.23 13.78
N ASP A 304 -47.86 -18.05 14.82
CA ASP A 304 -47.66 -19.50 14.76
C ASP A 304 -48.59 -20.25 13.78
N GLN A 305 -49.60 -19.57 13.20
CA GLN A 305 -50.62 -20.19 12.34
C GLN A 305 -50.72 -19.58 10.94
N HIS A 306 -50.52 -18.26 10.81
CA HIS A 306 -50.61 -17.55 9.52
C HIS A 306 -49.66 -16.35 9.43
N LEU A 307 -49.27 -16.03 8.19
CA LEU A 307 -48.73 -14.73 7.81
C LEU A 307 -49.90 -13.80 7.51
N GLN A 308 -49.77 -12.53 7.90
CA GLN A 308 -50.72 -11.48 7.59
C GLN A 308 -50.01 -10.29 6.95
N LEU A 309 -50.51 -9.83 5.81
CA LEU A 309 -50.08 -8.58 5.18
C LEU A 309 -51.24 -7.58 5.26
N ASP A 310 -50.99 -6.42 5.84
CA ASP A 310 -51.91 -5.29 5.87
C ASP A 310 -51.39 -4.16 4.98
N LEU A 311 -52.14 -3.85 3.92
CA LEU A 311 -51.86 -2.76 2.98
C LEU A 311 -52.75 -1.56 3.33
N LEU A 312 -52.14 -0.40 3.56
CA LEU A 312 -52.88 0.83 3.89
C LEU A 312 -53.61 1.38 2.65
N ARG A 313 -54.95 1.49 2.70
CA ARG A 313 -55.75 1.89 1.51
C ARG A 313 -55.41 3.26 0.94
N SER A 314 -54.91 4.20 1.75
CA SER A 314 -54.50 5.52 1.26
C SER A 314 -53.22 5.49 0.44
N ALA A 315 -52.37 4.47 0.56
CA ALA A 315 -51.19 4.31 -0.28
C ALA A 315 -51.51 3.71 -1.67
N PHE A 316 -52.64 2.99 -1.77
CA PHE A 316 -53.03 2.23 -2.97
C PHE A 316 -54.38 2.73 -3.54
N HIS A 317 -54.43 4.00 -3.92
CA HIS A 317 -55.63 4.65 -4.46
C HIS A 317 -56.23 3.88 -5.66
N GLY A 318 -57.45 3.35 -5.47
CA GLY A 318 -58.23 2.69 -6.52
C GLY A 318 -58.18 1.15 -6.51
N LEU A 319 -57.31 0.55 -5.70
CA LEU A 319 -57.26 -0.91 -5.53
C LEU A 319 -58.19 -1.41 -4.42
N ASN A 320 -58.77 -2.58 -4.64
CA ASN A 320 -59.57 -3.31 -3.65
C ASN A 320 -59.14 -4.78 -3.53
N GLU A 321 -59.67 -5.44 -2.51
CA GLU A 321 -59.39 -6.83 -2.14
C GLU A 321 -59.73 -7.87 -3.22
N SER A 322 -60.64 -7.56 -4.15
CA SER A 322 -61.05 -8.46 -5.24
C SER A 322 -60.21 -8.30 -6.52
N GLN A 323 -59.46 -7.21 -6.66
CA GLN A 323 -58.48 -6.98 -7.73
C GLN A 323 -57.10 -7.56 -7.42
N LEU A 324 -56.87 -7.98 -6.18
CA LEU A 324 -55.62 -8.53 -5.67
C LEU A 324 -55.79 -10.03 -5.30
N GLN A 325 -54.70 -10.78 -5.29
CA GLN A 325 -54.62 -12.20 -4.94
C GLN A 325 -53.28 -12.51 -4.25
N LEU A 326 -53.22 -13.62 -3.52
CA LEU A 326 -51.96 -14.23 -3.10
C LEU A 326 -51.34 -15.06 -4.25
N ALA A 327 -50.19 -15.69 -3.97
CA ALA A 327 -49.58 -16.67 -4.89
C ALA A 327 -50.55 -17.77 -5.34
N ASP A 328 -51.48 -18.20 -4.46
CA ASP A 328 -52.65 -18.99 -4.83
C ASP A 328 -53.87 -18.08 -5.09
N PRO A 329 -54.42 -18.04 -6.32
CA PRO A 329 -55.57 -17.20 -6.67
C PRO A 329 -56.87 -17.56 -5.93
N SER A 330 -56.98 -18.76 -5.35
CA SER A 330 -58.15 -19.16 -4.55
C SER A 330 -58.22 -18.41 -3.21
N CYS A 331 -57.08 -17.93 -2.70
CA CYS A 331 -56.99 -17.19 -1.45
C CYS A 331 -57.12 -15.68 -1.70
N GLN A 332 -58.26 -15.14 -1.28
CA GLN A 332 -58.66 -13.77 -1.53
C GLN A 332 -58.41 -12.87 -0.31
N GLY A 333 -58.16 -11.58 -0.56
CA GLY A 333 -58.01 -10.59 0.50
C GLY A 333 -59.34 -10.25 1.16
N THR A 334 -59.26 -9.64 2.34
CA THR A 334 -60.42 -9.07 3.05
C THR A 334 -60.18 -7.59 3.30
N GLY A 335 -61.18 -6.75 3.04
CA GLY A 335 -61.06 -5.30 3.20
C GLY A 335 -61.88 -4.76 4.36
N ASN A 336 -61.29 -3.85 5.14
CA ASN A 336 -62.05 -2.92 5.99
C ASN A 336 -61.93 -1.49 5.42
N ARG A 337 -62.32 -0.44 6.17
CA ARG A 337 -62.25 0.96 5.67
C ARG A 337 -60.83 1.51 5.55
N THR A 338 -59.85 0.94 6.27
CA THR A 338 -58.50 1.47 6.40
C THR A 338 -57.46 0.58 5.73
N PHE A 339 -57.61 -0.74 5.84
CA PHE A 339 -56.66 -1.74 5.36
C PHE A 339 -57.29 -2.74 4.39
N ILE A 340 -56.46 -3.24 3.49
CA ILE A 340 -56.68 -4.49 2.74
C ILE A 340 -55.77 -5.53 3.39
N THR A 341 -56.38 -6.56 3.98
CA THR A 341 -55.70 -7.59 4.75
C THR A 341 -55.68 -8.91 3.98
N PHE A 342 -54.49 -9.45 3.75
CA PHE A 342 -54.28 -10.80 3.23
C PHE A 342 -53.79 -11.69 4.36
N LYS A 343 -54.42 -12.86 4.53
CA LYS A 343 -53.98 -13.90 5.49
C LYS A 343 -53.63 -15.16 4.72
N SER A 344 -52.46 -15.68 5.00
CA SER A 344 -51.95 -16.90 4.37
C SER A 344 -51.54 -17.89 5.46
N PRO A 345 -52.14 -19.08 5.55
CA PRO A 345 -51.66 -20.13 6.45
C PRO A 345 -50.19 -20.46 6.16
N LEU A 346 -49.45 -20.87 7.19
CA LEU A 346 -48.04 -21.30 7.04
C LEU A 346 -47.85 -22.42 5.99
N HIS A 347 -48.89 -23.26 5.82
CA HIS A 347 -48.92 -24.36 4.84
C HIS A 347 -50.18 -24.31 3.97
N GLY A 348 -50.39 -23.20 3.25
CA GLY A 348 -51.50 -23.02 2.33
C GLY A 348 -51.37 -21.73 1.50
N CYS A 349 -52.34 -21.46 0.63
CA CYS A 349 -52.44 -20.21 -0.14
C CYS A 349 -51.18 -19.79 -0.93
N GLY A 350 -50.38 -20.77 -1.36
CA GLY A 350 -49.11 -20.53 -2.06
C GLY A 350 -47.98 -19.98 -1.19
N THR A 351 -48.11 -20.00 0.15
CA THR A 351 -47.01 -19.70 1.07
C THR A 351 -45.84 -20.65 0.78
N SER A 352 -44.67 -20.10 0.51
CA SER A 352 -43.41 -20.84 0.48
C SER A 352 -42.74 -20.77 1.85
N MET A 353 -41.97 -21.79 2.22
CA MET A 353 -41.24 -21.83 3.49
C MET A 353 -39.81 -22.28 3.22
N ASN A 354 -38.87 -21.49 3.74
CA ASN A 354 -37.44 -21.69 3.61
C ASN A 354 -36.79 -21.75 4.99
N PHE A 355 -35.90 -22.72 5.17
CA PHE A 355 -35.08 -22.85 6.37
C PHE A 355 -33.83 -21.98 6.20
N THR A 356 -33.57 -21.05 7.12
CA THR A 356 -32.27 -20.37 7.22
C THR A 356 -31.38 -21.09 8.22
N ASN A 357 -30.19 -20.53 8.48
CA ASN A 357 -29.25 -21.06 9.45
C ASN A 357 -29.64 -20.80 10.93
N SER A 358 -30.64 -19.97 11.18
CA SER A 358 -31.03 -19.48 12.52
C SER A 358 -32.55 -19.44 12.77
N SER A 359 -33.36 -19.56 11.71
CA SER A 359 -34.79 -19.26 11.75
C SER A 359 -35.59 -20.02 10.67
N LEU A 360 -36.91 -20.04 10.81
CA LEU A 360 -37.86 -20.48 9.78
C LEU A 360 -38.40 -19.23 9.09
N VAL A 361 -38.22 -19.09 7.77
CA VAL A 361 -38.74 -17.96 7.00
C VAL A 361 -39.87 -18.45 6.11
N TYR A 362 -41.08 -17.98 6.38
CA TYR A 362 -42.22 -18.19 5.50
C TYR A 362 -42.41 -16.95 4.63
N SER A 363 -42.72 -17.09 3.35
CA SER A 363 -42.96 -15.97 2.45
C SER A 363 -44.12 -16.21 1.49
N ASN A 364 -44.79 -15.13 1.08
CA ASN A 364 -45.84 -15.13 0.07
C ASN A 364 -45.78 -13.77 -0.68
N ILE A 365 -46.61 -13.59 -1.71
CA ILE A 365 -46.68 -12.39 -2.52
C ILE A 365 -48.13 -12.02 -2.77
N VAL A 366 -48.48 -10.74 -2.60
CA VAL A 366 -49.74 -10.18 -3.08
C VAL A 366 -49.52 -9.57 -4.46
N SER A 367 -50.31 -9.98 -5.44
CA SER A 367 -50.24 -9.48 -6.82
C SER A 367 -51.62 -9.13 -7.40
N THR A 368 -51.66 -8.32 -8.47
CA THR A 368 -52.90 -7.98 -9.19
C THR A 368 -53.43 -9.16 -10.01
N ARG A 369 -54.75 -9.44 -9.93
CA ARG A 369 -55.38 -10.59 -10.61
C ARG A 369 -55.30 -10.49 -12.14
N PRO A 370 -55.00 -11.59 -12.86
CA PRO A 370 -54.98 -11.61 -14.33
C PRO A 370 -56.30 -11.17 -14.97
N ASN A 371 -57.44 -11.49 -14.35
CA ASN A 371 -58.76 -11.09 -14.89
C ASN A 371 -59.08 -9.60 -14.77
N TYR A 372 -58.29 -8.82 -14.04
CA TYR A 372 -58.36 -7.35 -14.08
C TYR A 372 -57.75 -6.80 -15.39
N LEU A 373 -56.73 -7.48 -15.94
CA LEU A 373 -56.08 -7.13 -17.20
C LEU A 373 -56.92 -7.55 -18.42
N SER A 374 -57.61 -8.69 -18.36
CA SER A 374 -58.41 -9.20 -19.50
C SER A 374 -59.78 -8.53 -19.69
N LEU A 375 -60.25 -7.75 -18.72
CA LEU A 375 -61.46 -6.92 -18.82
C LEU A 375 -61.22 -5.56 -19.49
N MET A 376 -59.96 -5.17 -19.73
CA MET A 376 -59.56 -3.89 -20.31
C MET A 376 -58.97 -4.08 -21.70
N SER A 377 -59.83 -4.33 -22.69
CA SER A 377 -59.44 -4.29 -24.11
C SER A 377 -59.15 -2.84 -24.52
N GLY A 378 -57.93 -2.37 -24.27
CA GLY A 378 -57.54 -0.98 -24.54
C GLY A 378 -56.08 -0.69 -24.18
N VAL A 379 -55.32 -0.24 -25.17
CA VAL A 379 -53.86 -0.02 -25.27
C VAL A 379 -53.19 0.87 -24.19
N VAL A 380 -53.90 1.34 -23.16
CA VAL A 380 -53.29 2.08 -22.02
C VAL A 380 -53.92 1.65 -20.70
N THR A 381 -53.08 1.23 -19.74
CA THR A 381 -53.47 1.14 -18.33
C THR A 381 -52.68 2.19 -17.53
N TRP A 382 -53.37 2.92 -16.66
CA TRP A 382 -52.74 3.78 -15.65
C TRP A 382 -52.69 3.12 -14.25
N ALA A 383 -53.10 1.85 -14.17
CA ALA A 383 -53.04 1.04 -12.97
C ALA A 383 -51.72 0.26 -12.96
N GLY A 384 -50.76 0.69 -12.13
CA GLY A 384 -49.54 -0.08 -11.91
C GLY A 384 -49.86 -1.47 -11.38
N THR A 385 -49.25 -2.50 -11.96
CA THR A 385 -49.28 -3.86 -11.42
C THR A 385 -48.60 -3.85 -10.06
N VAL A 386 -49.38 -4.00 -9.00
CA VAL A 386 -48.87 -4.08 -7.63
C VAL A 386 -48.41 -5.51 -7.37
N GLU A 387 -47.15 -5.66 -6.98
CA GLU A 387 -46.53 -6.88 -6.51
C GLU A 387 -45.83 -6.59 -5.18
N VAL A 388 -46.29 -7.20 -4.09
CA VAL A 388 -45.76 -6.99 -2.74
C VAL A 388 -45.38 -8.35 -2.16
N PRO A 389 -44.09 -8.77 -2.28
CA PRO A 389 -43.57 -9.92 -1.56
C PRO A 389 -43.44 -9.59 -0.08
N PHE A 390 -43.73 -10.56 0.79
CA PHE A 390 -43.65 -10.40 2.25
C PHE A 390 -43.27 -11.71 2.92
N GLU A 391 -42.54 -11.61 4.03
CA GLU A 391 -42.02 -12.78 4.74
C GLU A 391 -42.01 -12.62 6.27
N CYS A 392 -41.99 -13.76 6.96
CA CYS A 392 -42.10 -13.90 8.40
C CYS A 392 -41.01 -14.85 8.92
N GLU A 393 -40.11 -14.31 9.74
CA GLU A 393 -38.97 -15.02 10.31
C GLU A 393 -39.21 -15.44 11.78
N TYR A 394 -39.04 -16.73 12.09
CA TYR A 394 -39.21 -17.30 13.43
C TYR A 394 -37.92 -17.95 13.91
N ALA A 395 -37.28 -17.41 14.95
CA ALA A 395 -36.02 -17.91 15.51
C ALA A 395 -36.17 -19.31 16.17
N ARG A 396 -35.12 -20.15 16.12
CA ARG A 396 -35.21 -21.55 16.58
C ARG A 396 -34.83 -21.84 18.05
N ASP A 397 -34.02 -21.02 18.73
CA ASP A 397 -33.49 -21.31 20.08
C ASP A 397 -33.38 -20.06 21.00
N HIS A 398 -33.33 -20.28 22.33
CA HIS A 398 -33.17 -19.25 23.38
C HIS A 398 -32.30 -19.75 24.57
N TRP A 399 -31.15 -19.12 24.85
CA TRP A 399 -30.25 -19.42 26.00
C TRP A 399 -29.43 -18.19 26.49
N ILE A 400 -28.85 -18.20 27.71
CA ILE A 400 -28.39 -17.00 28.47
C ILE A 400 -26.88 -17.05 28.92
N ALA A 401 -26.14 -15.91 28.83
CA ALA A 401 -24.83 -15.53 29.48
C ALA A 401 -23.50 -16.26 29.09
N HIS A 402 -22.23 -15.81 29.32
CA HIS A 402 -21.46 -14.51 29.29
C HIS A 402 -19.92 -14.86 29.18
N SER A 403 -18.96 -13.93 28.85
CA SER A 403 -17.63 -14.28 28.22
C SER A 403 -16.28 -13.69 28.80
N PHE A 404 -15.09 -14.15 28.32
CA PHE A 404 -13.74 -13.46 28.29
C PHE A 404 -12.64 -14.19 27.43
N LYS A 405 -11.53 -13.53 26.99
CA LYS A 405 -10.50 -14.01 26.00
C LYS A 405 -9.13 -13.26 25.98
N PRO A 406 -8.02 -13.91 25.53
CA PRO A 406 -6.87 -13.27 24.80
C PRO A 406 -6.31 -14.15 23.61
N VAL A 407 -5.01 -14.14 23.19
CA VAL A 407 -4.23 -13.23 22.28
C VAL A 407 -3.22 -14.10 21.42
N VAL A 408 -2.49 -13.56 20.40
CA VAL A 408 -1.88 -14.34 19.26
C VAL A 408 -0.47 -13.84 18.74
N GLU A 409 0.20 -14.65 17.88
CA GLU A 409 1.29 -14.40 16.85
C GLU A 409 2.78 -14.74 17.18
N LYS A 410 3.72 -15.08 16.25
CA LYS A 410 3.85 -14.94 14.75
C LYS A 410 4.79 -15.98 14.04
N LEU A 411 4.94 -15.91 12.70
CA LEU A 411 5.56 -16.86 11.71
C LEU A 411 7.07 -16.66 11.32
N SER A 412 7.65 -17.61 10.54
CA SER A 412 8.76 -17.38 9.57
C SER A 412 8.75 -18.36 8.37
N PHE A 413 9.46 -18.06 7.25
CA PHE A 413 9.32 -18.73 5.91
C PHE A 413 10.66 -19.12 5.21
N LYS A 414 10.58 -19.93 4.13
CA LYS A 414 11.61 -20.05 3.06
C LYS A 414 11.01 -20.60 1.75
N GLU A 415 11.39 -20.05 0.59
CA GLU A 415 10.86 -20.45 -0.73
C GLU A 415 11.76 -21.40 -1.55
N LYS A 416 11.10 -22.27 -2.33
CA LYS A 416 11.52 -22.78 -3.65
C LYS A 416 10.34 -22.58 -4.59
N GLY A 417 10.58 -22.17 -5.84
CA GLY A 417 9.51 -21.95 -6.82
C GLY A 417 8.64 -23.19 -7.03
N ARG A 418 7.42 -23.16 -6.52
CA ARG A 418 6.41 -24.21 -6.64
C ARG A 418 5.21 -23.66 -7.41
N GLY A 419 4.94 -24.22 -8.59
CA GLY A 419 3.62 -24.12 -9.17
C GLY A 419 2.64 -24.85 -8.25
N ASN A 420 1.67 -24.14 -7.68
CA ASN A 420 0.73 -24.72 -6.73
C ASN A 420 -0.32 -25.55 -7.48
N LEU A 421 -0.49 -26.83 -7.12
CA LEU A 421 -1.57 -27.65 -7.66
C LEU A 421 -2.89 -27.25 -6.97
N THR A 422 -3.92 -26.91 -7.75
CA THR A 422 -5.23 -26.59 -7.19
C THR A 422 -5.99 -27.88 -6.89
N PHE A 423 -6.27 -28.12 -5.62
CA PHE A 423 -7.09 -29.23 -5.15
C PHE A 423 -8.52 -28.78 -4.90
N ASN A 424 -9.48 -29.64 -5.23
CA ASN A 424 -10.89 -29.42 -4.94
C ASN A 424 -11.42 -30.60 -4.12
N ILE A 425 -12.37 -30.30 -3.26
CA ILE A 425 -13.32 -31.23 -2.69
C ILE A 425 -14.69 -30.73 -3.15
N GLN A 426 -15.58 -31.66 -3.51
CA GLN A 426 -16.85 -31.35 -4.16
C GLN A 426 -17.89 -32.37 -3.75
N GLN A 427 -18.95 -31.96 -3.02
CA GLN A 427 -20.08 -32.85 -2.73
C GLN A 427 -20.98 -33.07 -3.95
N PHE A 428 -21.63 -34.22 -4.02
CA PHE A 428 -22.62 -34.62 -5.03
C PHE A 428 -23.90 -35.14 -4.36
N GLN A 429 -25.03 -34.95 -5.04
CA GLN A 429 -26.37 -35.32 -4.55
C GLN A 429 -26.61 -36.85 -4.49
N SER A 430 -25.80 -37.66 -5.18
CA SER A 430 -25.94 -39.12 -5.20
C SER A 430 -24.65 -39.84 -5.61
N GLU A 431 -24.58 -41.14 -5.34
CA GLU A 431 -23.52 -42.07 -5.76
C GLU A 431 -23.27 -42.12 -7.29
N LYS A 432 -24.16 -41.55 -8.10
CA LYS A 432 -23.98 -41.45 -9.56
C LYS A 432 -23.04 -40.33 -9.97
N PHE A 433 -22.70 -39.42 -9.06
CA PHE A 433 -21.82 -38.26 -9.29
C PHE A 433 -22.20 -37.41 -10.52
N ALA A 434 -23.51 -37.33 -10.81
CA ALA A 434 -24.03 -36.59 -11.96
C ALA A 434 -24.28 -35.10 -11.66
N THR A 435 -24.76 -34.80 -10.45
CA THR A 435 -25.07 -33.44 -9.98
C THR A 435 -24.24 -33.09 -8.75
N ALA A 436 -23.30 -32.17 -8.93
CA ALA A 436 -22.49 -31.58 -7.88
C ALA A 436 -23.27 -30.48 -7.15
N PHE A 437 -23.06 -30.32 -5.84
CA PHE A 437 -23.56 -29.17 -5.08
C PHE A 437 -22.70 -27.93 -5.37
N SER A 438 -23.28 -26.91 -5.98
CA SER A 438 -22.59 -25.65 -6.25
C SER A 438 -22.36 -24.85 -4.96
N LYS A 439 -21.50 -23.82 -5.01
CA LYS A 439 -21.28 -22.89 -3.88
C LYS A 439 -22.55 -22.21 -3.33
N LYS A 440 -23.65 -22.22 -4.09
CA LYS A 440 -24.96 -21.67 -3.66
C LYS A 440 -25.81 -22.67 -2.89
N ASP A 441 -25.51 -23.95 -3.01
CA ASP A 441 -26.22 -25.04 -2.33
C ASP A 441 -25.61 -25.30 -0.92
N TYR A 442 -24.50 -24.66 -0.59
CA TYR A 442 -23.93 -24.63 0.76
C TYR A 442 -24.59 -23.53 1.62
N PRO A 443 -25.03 -23.84 2.86
CA PRO A 443 -24.89 -25.11 3.54
C PRO A 443 -25.79 -26.23 3.01
N VAL A 444 -25.18 -27.38 2.69
CA VAL A 444 -25.94 -28.56 2.27
C VAL A 444 -26.56 -29.20 3.51
N SER A 445 -27.89 -29.22 3.55
CA SER A 445 -28.66 -29.91 4.59
C SER A 445 -28.69 -31.41 4.35
N VAL A 446 -28.35 -32.19 5.36
CA VAL A 446 -28.26 -33.65 5.31
C VAL A 446 -28.90 -34.25 6.56
N ASN A 447 -29.76 -35.27 6.41
CA ASN A 447 -30.32 -35.95 7.59
C ASN A 447 -29.24 -36.85 8.22
N ILE A 448 -29.25 -36.97 9.55
CA ILE A 448 -28.35 -37.93 10.22
C ILE A 448 -28.65 -39.34 9.69
N ARG A 449 -27.60 -40.14 9.45
CA ARG A 449 -27.63 -41.46 8.80
C ARG A 449 -27.77 -41.49 7.27
N ASP A 450 -28.03 -40.37 6.60
CA ASP A 450 -27.95 -40.33 5.14
C ASP A 450 -26.50 -40.48 4.66
N HIS A 451 -26.30 -41.03 3.46
CA HIS A 451 -24.97 -41.14 2.86
C HIS A 451 -24.69 -39.89 2.02
N MET A 452 -23.67 -39.13 2.40
CA MET A 452 -23.11 -38.03 1.62
C MET A 452 -22.09 -38.59 0.63
N TYR A 453 -21.97 -37.98 -0.56
CA TYR A 453 -21.02 -38.39 -1.60
C TYR A 453 -20.12 -37.23 -1.99
N PHE A 454 -18.81 -37.45 -2.06
CA PHE A 454 -17.83 -36.41 -2.42
C PHE A 454 -16.84 -36.91 -3.46
N VAL A 455 -16.34 -35.98 -4.27
CA VAL A 455 -15.16 -36.13 -5.13
C VAL A 455 -14.06 -35.23 -4.61
N LEU A 456 -12.91 -35.81 -4.29
CA LEU A 456 -11.65 -35.10 -4.12
C LEU A 456 -10.95 -35.11 -5.48
N SER A 457 -10.51 -33.96 -6.00
CA SER A 457 -9.82 -33.88 -7.30
C SER A 457 -8.62 -32.94 -7.27
N VAL A 458 -7.68 -33.14 -8.20
CA VAL A 458 -6.58 -32.22 -8.45
C VAL A 458 -6.64 -31.68 -9.88
N ASN A 459 -6.75 -30.36 -10.00
CA ASN A 459 -6.86 -29.69 -11.30
C ASN A 459 -5.49 -29.62 -11.98
N THR A 460 -5.16 -30.68 -12.73
CA THR A 460 -3.93 -30.77 -13.53
C THR A 460 -4.18 -31.43 -14.87
N LYS A 461 -3.50 -30.91 -15.91
CA LYS A 461 -3.50 -31.48 -17.26
C LYS A 461 -2.58 -32.71 -17.39
N SER A 462 -1.71 -32.96 -16.42
CA SER A 462 -0.84 -34.14 -16.42
C SER A 462 -1.67 -35.41 -16.23
N LYS A 463 -1.39 -36.44 -17.05
CA LYS A 463 -1.98 -37.78 -16.93
C LYS A 463 -1.20 -38.69 -16.00
N ASP A 464 0.02 -38.29 -15.62
CA ASP A 464 0.93 -39.07 -14.79
C ASP A 464 0.74 -38.80 -13.30
N VAL A 465 -0.37 -38.16 -12.91
CA VAL A 465 -0.73 -37.79 -11.55
C VAL A 465 -1.80 -38.73 -11.00
N LYS A 466 -1.53 -39.31 -9.83
CA LYS A 466 -2.49 -40.05 -9.00
C LYS A 466 -2.73 -39.27 -7.70
N LEU A 467 -3.99 -39.10 -7.33
CA LEU A 467 -4.40 -38.48 -6.07
C LEU A 467 -4.58 -39.55 -4.97
N PHE A 468 -4.28 -39.19 -3.72
CA PHE A 468 -4.49 -40.03 -2.55
C PHE A 468 -4.93 -39.20 -1.34
N ALA A 469 -5.89 -39.70 -0.56
CA ALA A 469 -6.35 -39.08 0.67
C ALA A 469 -5.64 -39.72 1.86
N ASP A 470 -4.73 -38.98 2.51
CA ASP A 470 -3.90 -39.53 3.59
C ASP A 470 -4.59 -39.42 4.96
N ALA A 471 -5.31 -38.34 5.21
CA ALA A 471 -6.16 -38.18 6.40
C ALA A 471 -7.35 -37.26 6.08
N CYS A 472 -8.51 -37.50 6.69
CA CYS A 472 -9.65 -36.58 6.63
C CYS A 472 -10.39 -36.54 7.96
N LYS A 473 -10.92 -35.36 8.29
CA LYS A 473 -11.54 -35.05 9.58
C LYS A 473 -12.65 -34.00 9.46
N ALA A 474 -13.45 -33.86 10.50
CA ALA A 474 -14.58 -32.96 10.56
C ALA A 474 -14.51 -32.04 11.79
N THR A 475 -15.01 -30.82 11.67
CA THR A 475 -15.02 -29.78 12.72
C THR A 475 -16.32 -28.97 12.67
N PRO A 476 -16.79 -28.36 13.77
CA PRO A 476 -18.00 -27.52 13.76
C PRO A 476 -17.78 -26.11 13.18
N SER A 477 -16.54 -25.73 12.87
CA SER A 477 -16.19 -24.46 12.21
C SER A 477 -15.30 -24.69 10.99
N SER A 478 -15.19 -23.68 10.12
CA SER A 478 -14.39 -23.70 8.89
C SER A 478 -12.87 -23.82 9.11
N SER A 479 -12.42 -23.82 10.37
CA SER A 479 -11.02 -24.01 10.73
C SER A 479 -10.69 -25.50 10.90
N PRO A 480 -9.73 -26.06 10.14
CA PRO A 480 -9.22 -27.42 10.40
C PRO A 480 -8.47 -27.53 11.74
N PHE A 481 -8.30 -26.44 12.49
CA PHE A 481 -7.67 -26.40 13.81
C PHE A 481 -8.67 -26.14 14.95
N ASP A 482 -9.98 -26.29 14.71
CA ASP A 482 -11.00 -26.29 15.77
C ASP A 482 -10.61 -27.28 16.90
N PHE A 483 -10.96 -26.97 18.15
CA PHE A 483 -10.64 -27.86 19.27
C PHE A 483 -11.49 -29.14 19.27
N LEU A 484 -12.65 -29.12 18.60
CA LEU A 484 -13.52 -30.29 18.44
C LEU A 484 -13.34 -30.89 17.03
N GLN A 485 -12.65 -32.03 16.95
CA GLN A 485 -12.32 -32.70 15.69
C GLN A 485 -12.76 -34.17 15.70
N PHE A 486 -13.34 -34.64 14.59
CA PHE A 486 -13.65 -36.06 14.36
C PHE A 486 -12.88 -36.57 13.13
N ASN A 487 -11.86 -37.41 13.32
CA ASN A 487 -11.10 -38.00 12.21
C ASN A 487 -11.84 -39.22 11.66
N PHE A 488 -12.09 -39.24 10.34
CA PHE A 488 -12.85 -40.30 9.67
C PHE A 488 -12.03 -41.04 8.59
N ILE A 489 -10.90 -40.49 8.16
CA ILE A 489 -9.82 -41.22 7.44
C ILE A 489 -8.49 -40.94 8.16
N ILE A 490 -7.71 -41.98 8.45
CA ILE A 490 -6.37 -41.90 9.06
C ILE A 490 -5.43 -42.84 8.30
N ASN A 491 -4.24 -42.37 7.93
CA ASN A 491 -3.24 -43.13 7.15
C ASN A 491 -3.81 -43.81 5.89
N GLY A 492 -4.77 -43.15 5.22
CA GLY A 492 -5.48 -43.64 4.05
C GLY A 492 -6.50 -44.76 4.30
N CYS A 493 -6.75 -45.10 5.57
CA CYS A 493 -7.77 -46.06 5.99
C CYS A 493 -9.03 -45.32 6.47
N PRO A 494 -10.24 -45.77 6.09
CA PRO A 494 -11.46 -45.32 6.76
C PRO A 494 -11.43 -45.77 8.23
N VAL A 495 -11.81 -44.89 9.15
CA VAL A 495 -11.78 -45.17 10.59
C VAL A 495 -12.94 -46.09 11.01
N THR A 496 -14.05 -46.06 10.27
CA THR A 496 -15.26 -46.85 10.55
C THR A 496 -15.91 -47.36 9.26
N SER A 497 -16.85 -48.29 9.36
CA SER A 497 -17.60 -48.87 8.22
C SER A 497 -18.52 -47.89 7.49
N GLU A 498 -18.75 -46.72 8.07
CA GLU A 498 -19.61 -45.66 7.59
C GLU A 498 -18.89 -44.72 6.58
N VAL A 499 -17.59 -44.94 6.37
CA VAL A 499 -16.78 -44.27 5.34
C VAL A 499 -16.34 -45.28 4.29
N LYS A 500 -16.71 -45.05 3.02
CA LYS A 500 -16.45 -45.97 1.91
C LYS A 500 -15.83 -45.24 0.72
N PHE A 501 -14.73 -45.76 0.19
CA PHE A 501 -14.21 -45.33 -1.10
C PHE A 501 -15.03 -45.99 -2.22
N LEU A 502 -15.39 -45.22 -3.24
CA LEU A 502 -16.20 -45.66 -4.38
C LEU A 502 -15.35 -45.67 -5.67
N PRO A 503 -15.67 -46.52 -6.67
CA PRO A 503 -14.85 -46.63 -7.88
C PRO A 503 -14.77 -45.31 -8.67
N SER A 504 -13.54 -44.94 -9.05
CA SER A 504 -13.24 -43.85 -9.98
C SER A 504 -12.43 -44.39 -11.17
N GLN A 505 -12.71 -43.89 -12.37
CA GLN A 505 -11.94 -44.20 -13.58
C GLN A 505 -10.81 -43.18 -13.83
N ASP A 506 -10.83 -42.03 -13.12
CA ASP A 506 -9.76 -41.03 -13.20
C ASP A 506 -8.83 -41.17 -11.98
N PRO A 507 -7.53 -41.43 -12.17
CA PRO A 507 -6.57 -41.55 -11.05
C PRO A 507 -6.36 -40.22 -10.30
N ARG A 508 -6.78 -39.09 -10.87
CA ARG A 508 -6.70 -37.75 -10.25
C ARG A 508 -7.91 -37.44 -9.36
N GLU A 509 -8.89 -38.35 -9.29
CA GLU A 509 -10.11 -38.20 -8.50
C GLU A 509 -10.31 -39.35 -7.50
N ILE A 510 -10.74 -39.02 -6.30
CA ILE A 510 -11.16 -39.97 -5.27
C ILE A 510 -12.63 -39.75 -4.97
N ARG A 511 -13.45 -40.77 -5.21
CA ARG A 511 -14.86 -40.80 -4.84
C ARG A 511 -15.01 -41.44 -3.47
N LEU A 512 -15.74 -40.79 -2.58
CA LEU A 512 -15.97 -41.25 -1.22
C LEU A 512 -17.42 -41.03 -0.79
N SER A 513 -17.91 -41.94 0.03
CA SER A 513 -19.19 -41.83 0.71
C SER A 513 -18.97 -41.83 2.22
N ILE A 514 -19.65 -40.92 2.93
CA ILE A 514 -19.60 -40.79 4.38
C ILE A 514 -21.04 -40.76 4.88
N GLN A 515 -21.38 -41.59 5.86
CA GLN A 515 -22.66 -41.47 6.54
C GLN A 515 -22.69 -40.22 7.44
N ALA A 516 -23.75 -39.42 7.34
CA ALA A 516 -23.96 -38.20 8.09
C ALA A 516 -24.01 -38.44 9.60
N PHE A 517 -23.17 -37.70 10.34
CA PHE A 517 -23.01 -37.74 11.78
C PHE A 517 -23.13 -36.33 12.36
N GLN A 518 -23.49 -36.22 13.64
CA GLN A 518 -23.51 -34.96 14.38
C GLN A 518 -22.56 -35.02 15.59
N PHE A 519 -22.06 -33.88 16.03
CA PHE A 519 -21.38 -33.77 17.32
C PHE A 519 -22.41 -33.79 18.48
N LEU A 520 -22.01 -34.33 19.64
CA LEU A 520 -22.90 -34.50 20.81
C LEU A 520 -23.32 -33.20 21.53
N LYS A 521 -22.92 -32.04 21.00
CA LYS A 521 -23.43 -30.71 21.36
C LYS A 521 -23.89 -30.05 20.06
N SER A 522 -25.04 -29.39 20.08
CA SER A 522 -25.69 -28.91 18.86
C SER A 522 -24.91 -27.77 18.21
N PHE A 523 -24.14 -28.09 17.18
CA PHE A 523 -23.53 -27.13 16.27
C PHE A 523 -24.27 -27.22 14.93
N PRO A 524 -24.85 -26.13 14.41
CA PRO A 524 -25.68 -26.20 13.20
C PRO A 524 -24.87 -26.50 11.94
N GLN A 525 -23.53 -26.49 12.02
CA GLN A 525 -22.62 -26.59 10.89
C GLN A 525 -21.50 -27.58 11.20
N ILE A 526 -21.15 -28.44 10.24
CA ILE A 526 -19.88 -29.18 10.22
C ILE A 526 -19.14 -28.81 8.94
N TYR A 527 -17.82 -28.86 8.99
CA TYR A 527 -16.91 -28.70 7.87
C TYR A 527 -16.05 -29.96 7.77
N LEU A 528 -15.77 -30.41 6.55
CA LEU A 528 -14.92 -31.57 6.27
C LEU A 528 -13.58 -31.08 5.74
N HIS A 529 -12.51 -31.65 6.26
CA HIS A 529 -11.14 -31.28 5.97
C HIS A 529 -10.35 -32.52 5.53
N CYS A 530 -9.67 -32.45 4.40
CA CYS A 530 -8.86 -33.56 3.89
C CYS A 530 -7.42 -33.12 3.62
N LYS A 531 -6.49 -33.97 4.03
CA LYS A 531 -5.06 -33.95 3.70
C LYS A 531 -4.85 -34.83 2.46
N LEU A 532 -4.52 -34.20 1.34
CA LEU A 532 -4.30 -34.88 0.06
C LEU A 532 -2.81 -34.95 -0.29
N VAL A 533 -2.44 -36.04 -0.94
CA VAL A 533 -1.11 -36.35 -1.44
C VAL A 533 -1.20 -36.65 -2.94
N VAL A 534 -0.27 -36.10 -3.71
CA VAL A 534 -0.11 -36.40 -5.13
C VAL A 534 1.12 -37.28 -5.33
N CYS A 535 0.96 -38.35 -6.11
CA CYS A 535 2.07 -39.21 -6.53
C CYS A 535 2.11 -39.34 -8.05
N HIS A 536 3.27 -39.73 -8.57
CA HIS A 536 3.41 -40.15 -9.96
C HIS A 536 2.73 -41.52 -10.16
N THR A 537 1.96 -41.70 -11.24
CA THR A 537 1.19 -42.95 -11.50
C THR A 537 2.07 -44.20 -11.59
N ALA A 538 3.28 -44.07 -12.14
CA ALA A 538 4.24 -45.16 -12.25
C ALA A 538 5.12 -45.39 -11.00
N ASP A 539 5.02 -44.56 -9.95
CA ASP A 539 5.84 -44.71 -8.75
C ASP A 539 5.25 -45.74 -7.78
N MET A 540 5.74 -46.97 -7.91
CA MET A 540 5.37 -48.11 -7.06
C MET A 540 5.84 -47.99 -5.59
N THR A 541 6.73 -47.05 -5.26
CA THR A 541 7.20 -46.81 -3.88
C THR A 541 6.48 -45.67 -3.15
N SER A 542 5.67 -44.91 -3.88
CA SER A 542 4.98 -43.72 -3.39
C SER A 542 3.96 -43.98 -2.26
N ARG A 543 3.57 -42.91 -1.57
CA ARG A 543 2.50 -42.96 -0.55
C ARG A 543 1.18 -43.50 -1.11
N CYS A 544 0.90 -43.24 -2.39
CA CYS A 544 -0.32 -43.60 -3.10
C CYS A 544 -0.38 -45.07 -3.58
N THR A 545 0.73 -45.80 -3.54
CA THR A 545 0.78 -47.25 -3.79
C THR A 545 0.90 -48.06 -2.51
N LYS A 546 1.43 -47.47 -1.42
CA LYS A 546 1.37 -48.04 -0.05
C LYS A 546 -0.08 -48.24 0.46
N GLY A 547 -1.06 -47.49 -0.07
CA GLY A 547 -2.49 -47.70 0.23
C GLY A 547 -2.89 -47.38 1.67
N CYS A 548 -3.93 -48.05 2.17
CA CYS A 548 -4.30 -48.02 3.59
C CYS A 548 -3.23 -48.78 4.40
N VAL A 549 -2.63 -48.11 5.37
CA VAL A 549 -1.66 -48.71 6.30
C VAL A 549 -2.29 -48.71 7.69
N GLN A 550 -2.78 -49.88 8.13
CA GLN A 550 -3.22 -50.06 9.52
C GLN A 550 -1.99 -50.19 10.42
N ASP A 551 -1.93 -49.33 11.44
CA ASP A 551 -0.74 -49.13 12.27
C ASP A 551 -0.69 -50.12 13.45
N ASP A 552 -0.58 -51.42 13.12
CA ASP A 552 -0.27 -52.45 14.11
C ASP A 552 1.22 -52.39 14.50
N SER A 553 1.50 -51.56 15.51
CA SER A 553 2.73 -51.44 16.33
C SER A 553 3.52 -50.13 16.14
N PRO A 554 3.97 -49.46 17.24
CA PRO A 554 4.68 -48.19 17.20
C PRO A 554 6.13 -48.33 16.69
N GLY A 555 6.30 -48.48 15.37
CA GLY A 555 7.57 -48.70 14.70
C GLY A 555 8.10 -47.48 13.93
N LYS A 556 9.02 -46.71 14.53
CA LYS A 556 9.74 -45.57 13.92
C LYS A 556 9.98 -45.70 12.40
N ARG A 557 9.30 -44.89 11.58
CA ARG A 557 9.72 -44.62 10.19
C ARG A 557 9.67 -43.14 9.82
N ARG A 558 10.89 -42.58 9.79
CA ARG A 558 11.44 -41.55 8.89
C ARG A 558 10.40 -40.72 8.10
N ALA A 559 10.35 -39.42 8.37
CA ALA A 559 9.62 -38.46 7.54
C ALA A 559 10.25 -38.38 6.13
N GLU A 560 9.52 -38.86 5.12
CA GLU A 560 9.73 -38.47 3.73
C GLU A 560 9.04 -37.12 3.54
N THR A 561 9.78 -36.10 3.07
CA THR A 561 9.20 -34.76 2.79
C THR A 561 8.34 -34.82 1.54
N VAL A 562 7.06 -35.12 1.73
CA VAL A 562 6.00 -35.01 0.74
C VAL A 562 5.27 -33.68 0.96
N ASP A 563 4.84 -33.03 -0.12
CA ASP A 563 4.06 -31.80 -0.01
C ASP A 563 2.61 -32.12 0.34
N ASP A 564 2.27 -31.84 1.59
CA ASP A 564 0.98 -32.11 2.20
C ASP A 564 0.02 -30.93 1.99
N PHE A 565 -1.08 -31.16 1.26
CA PHE A 565 -2.08 -30.13 1.00
C PHE A 565 -3.36 -30.36 1.82
N GLN A 566 -3.80 -29.34 2.55
CA GLN A 566 -5.04 -29.37 3.34
C GLN A 566 -6.13 -28.58 2.62
N ILE A 567 -7.28 -29.21 2.39
CA ILE A 567 -8.48 -28.57 1.82
C ILE A 567 -9.68 -28.74 2.74
N SER A 568 -10.65 -27.84 2.60
CA SER A 568 -11.81 -27.68 3.48
C SER A 568 -13.09 -27.52 2.64
N GLU A 569 -14.17 -28.20 3.01
CA GLU A 569 -15.51 -27.99 2.47
C GLU A 569 -16.55 -27.89 3.59
N GLY A 570 -17.71 -27.32 3.28
CA GLY A 570 -18.77 -27.00 4.23
C GLY A 570 -19.11 -25.49 4.18
N PRO A 571 -20.10 -25.05 4.97
CA PRO A 571 -20.77 -25.81 6.02
C PRO A 571 -21.73 -26.90 5.53
N PHE A 572 -21.91 -27.95 6.32
CA PHE A 572 -22.96 -28.96 6.20
C PHE A 572 -23.93 -28.79 7.37
N HIS A 573 -25.23 -28.71 7.11
CA HIS A 573 -26.26 -28.61 8.15
C HIS A 573 -26.89 -29.97 8.38
N TYR A 574 -27.23 -30.28 9.64
CA TYR A 574 -27.88 -31.53 9.98
C TYR A 574 -29.34 -31.31 10.33
N ILE A 575 -30.20 -32.12 9.71
CA ILE A 575 -31.58 -32.25 10.12
C ILE A 575 -31.64 -33.42 11.11
N VAL A 576 -31.94 -33.10 12.35
CA VAL A 576 -32.14 -34.07 13.44
C VAL A 576 -33.63 -34.44 13.47
N TYR A 577 -33.92 -35.74 13.37
CA TYR A 577 -35.23 -36.34 13.63
C TYR A 577 -35.11 -37.30 14.81
#